data_AF-A0A535PPZ6-F1
#
_entry.id   AF-A0A535PPZ6-F1
#
_cell.length_a   1.000
_cell.length_b   1.000
_cell.length_c   1.000
_cell.angle_alpha   90.00
_cell.angle_beta   90.00
_cell.angle_gamma   90.00
#
_symmetry.space_group_name_H-M   'P 1'
#
loop_
_entity.id
_entity.type
_entity.pdbx_description
1 polymer ?
#
loop_
_entity_poly.entity_id
_entity_poly.type
_entity_poly.pdbx_seq_one_letter_code
_entity_poly.pdbx_strand_id
1 'polypeptide(L)'
;MAGQIAARRLRAQRLIGEPFHSAVDAVRWMGAVQSQDYAGGKWALGLRSRAVAAAIDRLFDDGAILRTHVLRPTWHFVVPEDVRWLLDITGPRIRAGLAGRYRDLELDDRVVAHALAASSKP
;
A
#
# COMPACT_ATOMS: atom_id res chain seq x y z
N MET A 1 -12.27 -10.98 27.70
CA MET A 1 -12.68 -10.86 26.28
C MET A 1 -11.66 -10.12 25.40
N ALA A 2 -11.18 -8.94 25.78
CA ALA A 2 -10.20 -8.16 24.99
C ALA A 2 -8.86 -8.89 24.69
N GLY A 3 -8.29 -9.62 25.65
CA GLY A 3 -7.05 -10.40 25.45
C GLY A 3 -7.18 -11.51 24.40
N GLN A 4 -8.38 -12.09 24.22
CA GLN A 4 -8.62 -13.09 23.18
C GLN A 4 -8.63 -12.47 21.78
N ILE A 5 -9.18 -11.25 21.64
CA ILE A 5 -9.19 -10.51 20.37
C ILE A 5 -7.77 -10.11 19.96
N ALA A 6 -6.96 -9.61 20.91
CA ALA A 6 -5.57 -9.25 20.65
C ALA A 6 -4.75 -10.46 20.17
N ALA A 7 -4.83 -11.59 20.88
CA ALA A 7 -4.15 -12.82 20.48
C ALA A 7 -4.61 -13.34 19.11
N ARG A 8 -5.92 -13.27 18.81
CA ARG A 8 -6.46 -13.62 17.49
C ARG A 8 -5.94 -12.70 16.39
N ARG A 9 -5.83 -11.40 16.64
CA ARG A 9 -5.27 -10.43 15.67
C ARG A 9 -3.79 -10.67 15.41
N LEU A 10 -2.99 -10.94 16.44
CA LEU A 10 -1.58 -11.27 16.28
C LEU A 10 -1.39 -12.54 15.43
N ARG A 11 -2.20 -13.58 15.68
CA ARG A 11 -2.22 -14.78 14.83
C ARG A 11 -2.68 -14.48 13.41
N ALA A 12 -3.78 -13.75 13.24
CA ALA A 12 -4.33 -13.43 11.91
C ALA A 12 -3.35 -12.62 11.06
N GLN A 13 -2.52 -11.78 11.67
CA GLN A 13 -1.49 -11.00 10.98
C GLN A 13 -0.14 -11.71 10.90
N ARG A 14 -0.06 -12.98 11.33
CA ARG A 14 1.17 -13.80 11.38
C ARG A 14 2.34 -13.14 12.11
N LEU A 15 2.04 -12.35 13.15
CA LEU A 15 3.04 -11.88 14.11
C LEU A 15 3.40 -12.97 15.14
N ILE A 16 2.50 -13.94 15.31
CA ILE A 16 2.74 -15.18 16.04
C ILE A 16 2.18 -16.36 15.24
N GLY A 17 2.78 -17.54 15.42
CA GLY A 17 2.45 -18.74 14.65
C GLY A 17 3.28 -18.85 13.36
N GLU A 18 2.79 -19.62 12.39
CA GLU A 18 3.50 -19.85 11.14
C GLU A 18 3.49 -18.58 10.27
N PRO A 19 4.65 -18.07 9.82
CA PRO A 19 4.71 -16.93 8.91
C PRO A 19 4.06 -17.23 7.55
N PHE A 20 3.84 -16.19 6.76
CA PHE A 20 3.55 -16.34 5.34
C PHE A 20 4.75 -16.92 4.60
N HIS A 21 4.48 -17.64 3.50
CA HIS A 21 5.52 -18.23 2.65
C HIS A 21 6.38 -17.16 1.94
N SER A 22 5.81 -15.99 1.67
CA SER A 22 6.51 -14.88 1.04
C SER A 22 6.02 -13.51 1.55
N ALA A 23 6.81 -12.47 1.29
CA ALA A 23 6.39 -11.09 1.57
C ALA A 23 5.20 -10.66 0.68
N VAL A 24 5.10 -11.19 -0.54
CA VAL A 24 3.95 -10.96 -1.44
C VAL A 24 2.67 -11.50 -0.82
N ASP A 25 2.71 -12.72 -0.26
CA ASP A 25 1.55 -13.30 0.43
C ASP A 25 1.15 -12.48 1.66
N ALA A 26 2.14 -11.92 2.38
CA ALA A 26 1.87 -11.02 3.49
C ALA A 26 1.16 -9.74 3.03
N VAL A 27 1.61 -9.12 1.94
CA VAL A 27 0.94 -7.93 1.37
C VAL A 27 -0.47 -8.28 0.90
N ARG A 28 -0.62 -9.36 0.12
CA ARG A 28 -1.92 -9.82 -0.41
C ARG A 28 -2.91 -10.12 0.73
N TRP A 29 -2.48 -10.79 1.79
CA TRP A 29 -3.33 -11.06 2.94
C TRP A 29 -3.77 -9.80 3.69
N MET A 30 -2.86 -8.83 3.82
CA MET A 30 -3.15 -7.57 4.52
C MET A 30 -3.92 -6.56 3.65
N GLY A 31 -4.00 -6.80 2.33
CA GLY A 31 -4.58 -5.90 1.32
C GLY A 31 -3.69 -4.68 1.02
N ALA A 32 -3.21 -4.01 2.06
CA ALA A 32 -2.21 -2.95 1.96
C ALA A 32 -1.37 -2.86 3.25
N VAL A 33 -0.07 -2.61 3.11
CA VAL A 33 0.83 -2.43 4.26
C VAL A 33 1.43 -1.03 4.20
N GLN A 34 1.23 -0.23 5.25
CA GLN A 34 1.74 1.14 5.28
C GLN A 34 3.27 1.17 5.16
N SER A 35 3.77 2.05 4.32
CA SER A 35 5.17 2.12 3.89
C SER A 35 5.62 3.57 3.68
N GLN A 36 5.07 4.52 4.46
CA GLN A 36 5.53 5.91 4.46
C GLN A 36 7.02 5.96 4.81
N ASP A 37 7.38 5.29 5.90
CA ASP A 37 8.75 4.87 6.14
C ASP A 37 8.98 3.52 5.43
N TYR A 38 9.88 3.54 4.46
CA TYR A 38 10.16 2.37 3.62
C TYR A 38 10.85 1.26 4.43
N ALA A 39 11.79 1.62 5.31
CA ALA A 39 12.50 0.65 6.14
C ALA A 39 11.54 -0.04 7.14
N GLY A 40 10.69 0.72 7.82
CA GLY A 40 9.65 0.20 8.71
C GLY A 40 8.64 -0.70 7.99
N GLY A 41 8.23 -0.34 6.77
CA GLY A 41 7.39 -1.20 5.93
C GLY A 41 8.07 -2.54 5.60
N LYS A 42 9.34 -2.52 5.18
CA LYS A 42 10.11 -3.75 4.91
C LYS A 42 10.27 -4.60 6.16
N TRP A 43 10.58 -3.98 7.30
CA TRP A 43 10.67 -4.69 8.58
C TRP A 43 9.35 -5.37 8.96
N ALA A 44 8.22 -4.67 8.80
CA ALA A 44 6.89 -5.23 9.06
C ALA A 44 6.57 -6.44 8.18
N LEU A 45 6.99 -6.45 6.91
CA LEU A 45 6.85 -7.61 6.02
C LEU A 45 7.80 -8.75 6.42
N GLY A 46 9.05 -8.43 6.78
CA GLY A 46 10.04 -9.39 7.25
C GLY A 46 9.57 -10.14 8.50
N LEU A 47 8.96 -9.45 9.47
CA LEU A 47 8.37 -10.08 10.66
C LEU A 47 7.30 -11.15 10.34
N ARG A 48 6.57 -10.97 9.23
CA ARG A 48 5.43 -11.81 8.86
C ARG A 48 5.79 -12.91 7.86
N SER A 49 6.96 -12.85 7.22
CA SER A 49 7.36 -13.74 6.13
C SER A 49 8.79 -14.27 6.22
N ARG A 50 9.56 -13.86 7.25
CA ARG A 50 11.01 -14.12 7.40
C ARG A 50 11.88 -13.59 6.25
N ALA A 51 11.33 -12.77 5.35
CA ALA A 51 12.10 -12.13 4.30
C ALA A 51 13.09 -11.10 4.88
N VAL A 52 14.32 -11.09 4.39
CA VAL A 52 15.28 -10.03 4.66
C VAL A 52 14.97 -8.80 3.79
N ALA A 53 15.40 -7.61 4.22
CA ALA A 53 15.10 -6.36 3.54
C ALA A 53 15.46 -6.37 2.04
N ALA A 54 16.64 -6.92 1.68
CA ALA A 54 17.09 -7.01 0.30
C ALA A 54 16.23 -7.93 -0.59
N ALA A 55 15.52 -8.91 -0.01
CA ALA A 55 14.56 -9.71 -0.76
C ALA A 55 13.30 -8.89 -1.07
N ILE A 56 12.88 -8.01 -0.16
CA ILE A 56 11.73 -7.11 -0.37
C ILE A 56 12.06 -6.02 -1.39
N ASP A 57 13.30 -5.50 -1.36
CA ASP A 57 13.76 -4.55 -2.39
C ASP A 57 13.67 -5.18 -3.79
N ARG A 58 14.13 -6.41 -3.98
CA ARG A 58 13.99 -7.12 -5.27
C ARG A 58 12.53 -7.30 -5.69
N LEU A 59 11.65 -7.67 -4.76
CA LEU A 59 10.21 -7.79 -5.06
C LEU A 59 9.58 -6.46 -5.48
N PHE A 60 10.06 -5.34 -4.94
CA PHE A 60 9.65 -4.00 -5.33
C PHE A 60 10.19 -3.64 -6.73
N ASP A 61 11.49 -3.88 -6.96
CA ASP A 61 12.15 -3.62 -8.25
C ASP A 61 11.54 -4.45 -9.39
N ASP A 62 11.16 -5.70 -9.11
CA ASP A 62 10.52 -6.62 -10.06
C ASP A 62 9.02 -6.31 -10.28
N GLY A 63 8.45 -5.35 -9.53
CA GLY A 63 7.03 -4.98 -9.61
C GLY A 63 6.06 -5.99 -8.97
N ALA A 64 6.57 -7.02 -8.29
CA ALA A 64 5.74 -7.98 -7.54
C ALA A 64 5.07 -7.34 -6.31
N ILE A 65 5.67 -6.27 -5.77
CA ILE A 65 5.08 -5.38 -4.78
C ILE A 65 5.14 -3.96 -5.32
N LEU A 66 4.00 -3.28 -5.41
CA LEU A 66 3.93 -1.86 -5.77
C LEU A 66 3.96 -1.00 -4.51
N ARG A 67 4.52 0.21 -4.61
CA ARG A 67 4.47 1.22 -3.54
C ARG A 67 3.74 2.46 -4.04
N THR A 68 2.53 2.72 -3.56
CA THR A 68 1.70 3.86 -4.01
C THR A 68 0.70 4.34 -2.94
N HIS A 69 -0.02 5.42 -3.21
CA HIS A 69 -1.10 5.92 -2.34
C HIS A 69 -2.40 5.21 -2.68
N VAL A 70 -3.01 4.54 -1.69
CA VAL A 70 -4.28 3.80 -1.86
C VAL A 70 -5.32 4.15 -0.81
N LEU A 71 -5.16 3.76 0.46
CA LEU A 71 -6.22 3.89 1.47
C LEU A 71 -6.45 5.33 1.96
N ARG A 72 -5.36 6.08 2.07
CA ARG A 72 -5.24 7.47 2.55
C ARG A 72 -4.04 8.07 1.79
N PRO A 73 -3.79 9.39 1.81
CA PRO A 73 -2.65 10.01 1.13
C PRO A 73 -1.31 9.70 1.83
N THR A 74 -1.03 8.42 2.05
CA THR A 74 0.19 7.85 2.62
C THR A 74 0.62 6.67 1.75
N TRP A 75 1.92 6.41 1.72
CA TRP A 75 2.47 5.29 0.94
C TRP A 75 2.09 3.94 1.55
N HIS A 76 1.73 2.99 0.69
CA HIS A 76 1.48 1.61 1.05
C HIS A 76 2.13 0.67 0.03
N PHE A 77 2.56 -0.50 0.51
CA PHE A 77 2.78 -1.67 -0.31
C PHE A 77 1.46 -2.35 -0.64
N VAL A 78 1.27 -2.68 -1.92
CA VAL A 78 0.13 -3.43 -2.45
C VAL A 78 0.62 -4.40 -3.52
N VAL A 79 -0.13 -5.47 -3.78
CA VAL A 79 0.13 -6.34 -4.94
C VAL A 79 -0.49 -5.74 -6.21
N PRO A 80 0.07 -5.98 -7.42
CA PRO A 80 -0.45 -5.46 -8.67
C PRO A 80 -1.93 -5.78 -8.91
N GLU A 81 -2.37 -6.98 -8.52
CA GLU A 81 -3.77 -7.41 -8.66
C GLU A 81 -4.76 -6.51 -7.90
N ASP A 82 -4.31 -5.90 -6.79
CA ASP A 82 -5.20 -5.18 -5.87
C ASP A 82 -5.25 -3.67 -6.10
N VAL A 83 -4.25 -3.09 -6.77
CA VAL A 83 -4.10 -1.64 -6.86
C VAL A 83 -5.32 -0.94 -7.49
N ARG A 84 -5.93 -1.55 -8.52
CA ARG A 84 -7.04 -0.94 -9.25
C ARG A 84 -8.29 -0.83 -8.41
N TRP A 85 -8.75 -1.95 -7.84
CA TRP A 85 -9.98 -1.96 -7.05
C TRP A 85 -9.82 -1.14 -5.76
N LEU A 86 -8.63 -1.12 -5.17
CA LEU A 86 -8.34 -0.26 -4.02
C LEU A 86 -8.53 1.22 -4.39
N LEU A 87 -7.97 1.67 -5.51
CA LEU A 87 -8.11 3.05 -5.99
C LEU A 87 -9.54 3.40 -6.39
N ASP A 88 -10.30 2.45 -6.95
CA ASP A 88 -11.70 2.67 -7.32
C ASP A 88 -12.57 2.94 -6.07
N ILE A 89 -12.31 2.24 -4.97
CA ILE A 89 -13.05 2.41 -3.72
C ILE A 89 -12.62 3.65 -2.96
N THR A 90 -11.32 3.94 -2.88
CA THR A 90 -10.78 4.99 -1.99
C THR A 90 -10.61 6.34 -2.68
N GLY A 91 -10.29 6.32 -3.98
CA GLY A 91 -9.94 7.50 -4.78
C GLY A 91 -10.98 8.61 -4.75
N PRO A 92 -12.30 8.33 -4.96
CA PRO A 92 -13.33 9.37 -4.93
C PRO A 92 -13.36 10.14 -3.61
N ARG A 93 -13.29 9.43 -2.48
CA ARG A 93 -13.31 10.05 -1.14
C ARG A 93 -12.04 10.86 -0.88
N ILE A 94 -10.88 10.35 -1.29
CA ILE A 94 -9.60 11.06 -1.13
C ILE A 94 -9.60 12.35 -1.94
N ARG A 95 -10.00 12.31 -3.22
CA ARG A 95 -10.07 13.51 -4.08
C ARG A 95 -11.04 14.56 -3.53
N ALA A 96 -12.22 14.14 -3.06
CA ALA A 96 -13.17 15.05 -2.42
C ALA A 96 -12.57 15.73 -1.18
N GLY A 97 -11.82 14.99 -0.35
CA GLY A 97 -11.13 15.55 0.81
C GLY A 97 -9.98 16.50 0.46
N LEU A 98 -9.38 16.37 -0.72
CA LEU A 98 -8.29 17.22 -1.20
C LEU A 98 -8.76 18.42 -2.05
N ALA A 99 -10.06 18.57 -2.30
CA ALA A 99 -10.60 19.59 -3.21
C ALA A 99 -10.20 21.03 -2.82
N GLY A 100 -10.11 21.33 -1.51
CA GLY A 100 -9.61 22.63 -1.04
C GLY A 100 -8.15 22.86 -1.42
N ARG A 101 -7.31 21.85 -1.17
CA ARG A 101 -5.88 21.90 -1.51
C ARG A 101 -5.64 22.02 -3.01
N TYR A 102 -6.48 21.39 -3.84
CA TYR A 102 -6.40 21.52 -5.29
C TYR A 102 -6.69 22.95 -5.75
N ARG A 103 -7.67 23.64 -5.12
CA ARG A 103 -7.92 25.06 -5.41
C ARG A 103 -6.75 25.94 -5.00
N ASP A 104 -6.18 25.73 -3.81
CA ASP A 104 -5.02 26.51 -3.34
C ASP A 104 -3.79 26.36 -4.25
N LEU A 105 -3.69 25.22 -4.95
CA LEU A 105 -2.59 24.89 -5.85
C LEU A 105 -2.95 25.12 -7.32
N GLU A 106 -4.14 25.64 -7.62
CA GLU A 106 -4.65 25.85 -8.99
C GLU A 106 -4.64 24.57 -9.86
N LEU A 107 -4.82 23.41 -9.22
CA LEU A 107 -4.88 22.09 -9.85
C LEU A 107 -6.32 21.77 -10.27
N ASP A 108 -6.79 22.45 -11.30
CA ASP A 108 -8.10 22.20 -11.91
C ASP A 108 -8.12 20.93 -12.78
N ASP A 109 -9.30 20.52 -13.23
CA ASP A 109 -9.49 19.31 -14.05
C ASP A 109 -8.69 19.39 -15.37
N ARG A 110 -8.46 20.59 -15.90
CA ARG A 110 -7.67 20.79 -17.13
C ARG A 110 -6.19 20.50 -16.87
N VAL A 111 -5.63 20.98 -15.76
CA VAL A 111 -4.25 20.71 -15.36
C VAL A 111 -4.07 19.21 -15.11
N VAL A 112 -5.00 18.57 -14.40
CA VAL A 112 -4.95 17.12 -14.14
C VAL A 112 -5.02 16.32 -15.44
N ALA A 113 -5.95 16.65 -16.35
CA ALA A 113 -6.07 15.97 -17.64
C ALA A 113 -4.82 16.12 -18.51
N HIS A 114 -4.21 17.31 -18.52
CA HIS A 114 -2.96 17.55 -19.23
C HIS A 114 -1.81 16.70 -18.68
N ALA A 115 -1.67 16.62 -17.36
CA ALA A 115 -0.66 15.81 -16.70
C ALA A 115 -0.83 14.31 -17.03
N LEU A 116 -2.07 13.78 -16.96
CA LEU A 116 -2.35 12.38 -17.29
C LEU A 116 -2.03 12.06 -18.76
N ALA A 117 -2.36 12.94 -19.68
CA ALA A 117 -2.03 12.77 -21.10
C ALA A 117 -0.51 12.76 -21.34
N ALA A 118 0.24 13.60 -20.61
CA ALA A 118 1.71 13.63 -20.70
C ALA A 118 2.36 12.37 -20.12
N SER A 119 1.85 11.84 -19.00
CA SER A 119 2.35 10.61 -18.36
C SER A 119 1.97 9.32 -19.08
N SER A 120 1.04 9.39 -20.04
CA SER A 120 0.61 8.25 -20.85
C SER A 120 1.44 8.05 -22.12
N LYS A 121 2.50 8.84 -22.33
CA LYS A 121 3.44 8.63 -23.45
C LYS A 121 4.28 7.37 -23.19
N PRO A 122 4.47 6.52 -24.22
CA PRO A 122 5.21 5.26 -24.11
C PRO A 122 6.68 5.47 -23.72
#